data_AF-X1NZC4-F1
#
_entry.id   AF-X1NZC4-F1
#
_cell.length_a   1.000
_cell.length_b   1.000
_cell.length_c   1.000
_cell.angle_alpha   90.00
_cell.angle_beta   90.00
_cell.angle_gamma   90.00
#
_symmetry.space_group_name_H-M   'P 1'
#
loop_
_entity.id
_entity.type
_entity.pdbx_description
1 polymer ?
#
loop_
_entity_poly.entity_id
_entity_poly.type
_entity_poly.pdbx_seq_one_letter_code
_entity_poly.pdbx_strand_id
1 'polypeptide(L)'
;MQSMLKTIGSWLFLIGILVAVIVGLIFGYSTTWQESWSPYVTTLLAVLGFIVGALSFFAIGSITKEKVPTFLIAALMLVGIGAAMQTDFFENVKYIGTYFQSIAAMLAVFAAPAAGILAIRAIWDAGKTE
;
A
#
# COMPACT_ATOMS: atom_id res chain seq x y z
N MET A 1 -26.16 4.69 -2.98
CA MET A 1 -25.24 3.59 -2.61
C MET A 1 -23.91 3.65 -3.35
N GLN A 2 -23.88 3.72 -4.69
CA GLN A 2 -22.60 3.77 -5.43
C GLN A 2 -21.72 4.99 -5.07
N SER A 3 -22.32 6.18 -4.89
CA SER A 3 -21.59 7.37 -4.43
C SER A 3 -20.97 7.19 -3.04
N MET A 4 -21.73 6.63 -2.09
CA MET A 4 -21.25 6.34 -0.74
C MET A 4 -20.11 5.33 -0.72
N LEU A 5 -20.22 4.24 -1.48
CA LEU A 5 -19.17 3.21 -1.54
C LEU A 5 -17.88 3.75 -2.16
N LYS A 6 -17.98 4.62 -3.17
CA LYS A 6 -16.84 5.34 -3.74
C LYS A 6 -16.15 6.24 -2.72
N THR A 7 -16.94 6.99 -1.95
CA THR A 7 -16.43 7.82 -0.84
C THR A 7 -15.75 6.97 0.21
N ILE A 8 -16.37 5.86 0.64
CA ILE A 8 -15.79 4.92 1.63
C ILE A 8 -14.47 4.35 1.12
N GLY A 9 -14.41 3.87 -0.13
CA GLY A 9 -13.18 3.34 -0.71
C GLY A 9 -12.04 4.38 -0.78
N SER A 10 -12.37 5.64 -1.10
CA SER A 10 -11.41 6.74 -1.08
C SER A 10 -10.89 7.04 0.32
N TRP A 11 -11.78 7.06 1.31
CA TRP A 11 -11.41 7.29 2.71
C TRP A 11 -10.58 6.15 3.27
N LEU A 12 -10.93 4.89 2.98
CA LEU A 12 -10.14 3.73 3.39
C LEU A 12 -8.73 3.76 2.79
N PHE A 13 -8.60 4.18 1.52
CA PHE A 13 -7.29 4.32 0.90
C PHE A 13 -6.44 5.41 1.57
N LEU A 14 -7.04 6.59 1.79
CA LEU A 14 -6.35 7.72 2.41
C LEU A 14 -5.95 7.41 3.86
N ILE A 15 -6.85 6.80 4.64
CA ILE A 15 -6.60 6.37 6.02
C ILE A 15 -5.49 5.31 6.04
N GLY A 16 -5.51 4.34 5.12
CA GLY A 16 -4.46 3.33 5.01
C GLY A 16 -3.08 3.95 4.78
N ILE A 17 -2.96 4.92 3.87
CA ILE A 17 -1.72 5.68 3.66
C ILE A 17 -1.31 6.43 4.93
N LEU A 18 -2.23 7.15 5.55
CA LEU A 18 -1.94 7.98 6.72
C LEU A 18 -1.48 7.12 7.90
N VAL A 19 -2.13 5.99 8.15
CA VAL A 19 -1.73 5.01 9.17
C VAL A 19 -0.35 4.43 8.84
N ALA A 20 -0.11 4.03 7.60
CA ALA A 20 1.20 3.50 7.18
C ALA A 20 2.34 4.51 7.40
N VAL A 21 2.13 5.79 7.09
CA VAL A 21 3.12 6.85 7.32
C VAL A 21 3.36 7.08 8.81
N ILE A 22 2.30 7.22 9.62
CA ILE A 22 2.43 7.46 11.07
C ILE A 22 3.14 6.29 11.75
N VAL A 23 2.73 5.06 11.44
CA VAL A 23 3.37 3.85 11.99
C VAL A 23 4.82 3.76 11.52
N GLY A 24 5.08 4.02 10.24
CA GLY A 24 6.44 4.04 9.71
C GLY A 24 7.35 5.02 10.45
N LEU A 25 6.84 6.20 10.81
CA LEU A 25 7.57 7.17 11.64
C LEU A 25 7.85 6.63 13.05
N ILE A 26 6.85 6.02 13.69
CA ILE A 26 6.98 5.45 15.05
C ILE A 26 8.00 4.30 15.05
N PHE A 27 7.92 3.40 14.07
CA PHE A 27 8.83 2.26 13.95
C PHE A 27 10.26 2.70 13.60
N GLY A 28 10.40 3.71 12.73
CA GLY A 28 11.71 4.30 12.41
C GLY A 28 12.36 5.01 13.61
N TYR A 29 11.57 5.43 14.60
CA TYR A 29 12.05 6.01 15.86
C TYR A 29 12.35 4.95 16.94
N SER A 30 11.49 3.93 17.08
CA SER A 30 11.56 2.97 18.19
C SER A 30 11.48 1.52 17.69
N THR A 31 12.62 0.83 17.77
CA THR A 31 12.74 -0.60 17.44
C THR A 31 11.93 -1.49 18.39
N THR A 32 11.89 -1.18 19.68
CA THR A 32 11.07 -1.90 20.67
C THR A 32 9.58 -1.89 20.32
N TRP A 33 9.08 -0.74 19.84
CA TRP A 33 7.70 -0.62 19.39
C TRP A 33 7.44 -1.43 18.13
N GLN A 34 8.36 -1.36 17.16
CA GLN A 34 8.27 -2.15 15.94
C GLN A 34 8.18 -3.65 16.25
N GLU A 35 9.06 -4.19 17.08
CA GLU A 35 9.05 -5.62 17.42
C GLU A 35 7.74 -6.08 18.08
N SER A 36 7.18 -5.24 18.96
CA SER A 36 5.97 -5.58 19.70
C SER A 36 4.69 -5.48 18.87
N TRP A 37 4.62 -4.51 17.95
CA TRP A 37 3.38 -4.15 17.25
C TRP A 37 3.36 -4.49 15.76
N SER A 38 4.53 -4.76 15.15
CA SER A 38 4.65 -5.00 13.70
C SER A 38 3.67 -6.05 13.18
N PRO A 39 3.51 -7.26 13.78
CA PRO A 39 2.59 -8.26 13.25
C PRO A 39 1.13 -7.77 13.18
N TYR A 40 0.67 -7.05 14.20
CA TYR A 40 -0.70 -6.55 14.27
C TYR A 40 -0.93 -5.43 13.25
N VAL A 41 0.00 -4.49 13.17
CA VAL A 41 -0.14 -3.33 12.28
C VAL A 41 0.02 -3.72 10.82
N THR A 42 0.99 -4.58 10.49
CA THR A 42 1.18 -5.08 9.13
C THR A 42 0.00 -5.91 8.67
N THR A 43 -0.59 -6.75 9.54
CA THR A 43 -1.83 -7.48 9.24
C THR A 43 -2.99 -6.52 8.97
N LEU A 44 -3.17 -5.50 9.82
CA LEU A 44 -4.21 -4.49 9.62
C LEU A 44 -4.05 -3.76 8.28
N LEU A 45 -2.84 -3.27 7.97
CA LEU A 45 -2.54 -2.58 6.72
C LEU A 45 -2.76 -3.48 5.51
N ALA A 46 -2.33 -4.75 5.58
CA ALA A 46 -2.54 -5.71 4.50
C ALA A 46 -4.03 -5.97 4.25
N VAL A 47 -4.84 -6.11 5.32
CA VAL A 47 -6.30 -6.29 5.22
C VAL A 47 -6.97 -5.05 4.64
N LEU A 48 -6.58 -3.85 5.09
CA LEU A 48 -7.09 -2.60 4.52
C LEU A 48 -6.74 -2.47 3.04
N GLY A 49 -5.49 -2.78 2.67
CA GLY A 49 -5.04 -2.82 1.28
C GLY A 49 -5.84 -3.78 0.43
N PHE A 50 -6.08 -4.99 0.94
CA PHE A 50 -6.91 -5.99 0.28
C PHE A 50 -8.34 -5.48 0.04
N ILE A 51 -8.98 -4.89 1.07
CA ILE A 51 -10.34 -4.33 0.96
C ILE A 51 -10.37 -3.23 -0.11
N VAL A 52 -9.41 -2.31 -0.11
CA VAL A 52 -9.32 -1.25 -1.12
C VAL A 52 -9.13 -1.82 -2.52
N GLY A 53 -8.27 -2.84 -2.67
CA GLY A 53 -8.06 -3.54 -3.93
C GLY A 53 -9.33 -4.20 -4.44
N ALA A 54 -10.05 -4.90 -3.57
CA ALA A 54 -11.32 -5.55 -3.91
C ALA A 54 -12.40 -4.52 -4.32
N LEU A 55 -12.56 -3.43 -3.56
CA LEU A 55 -13.49 -2.35 -3.93
C LEU A 55 -13.13 -1.74 -5.29
N SER A 56 -11.84 -1.54 -5.54
CA SER A 56 -11.33 -1.01 -6.80
C SER A 56 -11.54 -2.00 -7.96
N PHE A 57 -11.38 -3.31 -7.73
CA PHE A 57 -11.61 -4.38 -8.70
C PHE A 57 -13.03 -4.34 -9.28
N PHE A 58 -14.03 -4.12 -8.43
CA PHE A 58 -15.43 -4.04 -8.88
C PHE A 58 -15.81 -2.68 -9.48
N ALA A 59 -14.84 -1.77 -9.69
CA ALA A 59 -15.07 -0.38 -10.13
C ALA A 59 -15.97 0.44 -9.18
N ILE A 60 -16.04 0.03 -7.91
CA ILE A 60 -16.82 0.69 -6.85
C ILE A 60 -15.89 1.55 -5.96
N GLY A 61 -14.57 1.35 -6.06
CA GLY A 61 -13.55 2.03 -5.28
C GLY A 61 -13.08 3.38 -5.82
N SER A 62 -12.03 3.91 -5.21
CA SER A 62 -11.38 5.17 -5.56
C SER A 62 -10.54 5.11 -6.83
N ILE A 63 -10.00 3.93 -7.17
CA ILE A 63 -9.19 3.72 -8.35
C ILE A 63 -10.12 3.40 -9.53
N THR A 64 -10.38 4.39 -10.36
CA THR A 64 -11.15 4.21 -11.60
C THR A 64 -10.36 3.38 -12.61
N LYS A 65 -11.04 2.71 -13.55
CA LYS A 65 -10.41 1.85 -14.57
C LYS A 65 -9.24 2.54 -15.29
N GLU A 66 -9.43 3.80 -15.66
CA GLU A 66 -8.43 4.64 -16.33
C GLU A 66 -7.16 4.90 -15.50
N LYS A 67 -7.26 4.81 -14.17
CA LYS A 67 -6.16 5.05 -13.24
C LYS A 67 -5.47 3.78 -12.76
N VAL A 68 -6.00 2.60 -13.12
CA VAL A 68 -5.40 1.30 -12.76
C VAL A 68 -3.95 1.19 -13.23
N PRO A 69 -3.57 1.52 -14.48
CA PRO A 69 -2.17 1.43 -14.90
C PRO A 69 -1.25 2.35 -14.09
N THR A 70 -1.65 3.61 -13.89
CA THR A 70 -0.88 4.58 -13.08
C THR A 70 -0.73 4.11 -11.64
N PHE A 71 -1.80 3.58 -11.05
CA PHE A 71 -1.78 3.02 -9.70
C PHE A 71 -0.82 1.83 -9.60
N LEU A 72 -0.87 0.89 -10.55
CA LEU A 72 0.00 -0.28 -10.56
C LEU A 72 1.48 0.10 -10.69
N ILE A 73 1.81 1.09 -11.51
CA ILE A 73 3.19 1.61 -11.62
C ILE A 73 3.62 2.23 -10.27
N ALA A 74 2.80 3.09 -9.68
CA ALA A 74 3.12 3.73 -8.41
C ALA A 74 3.27 2.70 -7.27
N ALA A 75 2.36 1.71 -7.21
CA ALA A 75 2.41 0.64 -6.23
C ALA A 75 3.62 -0.27 -6.46
N LEU A 76 3.98 -0.60 -7.70
CA LEU A 76 5.17 -1.37 -8.03
C LEU A 76 6.45 -0.68 -7.55
N MET A 77 6.57 0.63 -7.80
CA MET A 77 7.72 1.41 -7.32
C MET A 77 7.80 1.39 -5.79
N LEU A 78 6.68 1.63 -5.12
CA LEU A 78 6.60 1.66 -3.66
C LEU A 78 6.93 0.29 -3.04
N VAL A 79 6.34 -0.78 -3.58
CA VAL A 79 6.60 -2.16 -3.14
C VAL A 79 8.04 -2.56 -3.44
N GLY A 80 8.59 -2.13 -4.57
CA GLY A 80 10.00 -2.35 -4.92
C GLY A 80 10.94 -1.70 -3.90
N ILE A 81 10.66 -0.45 -3.51
CA ILE A 81 11.44 0.25 -2.47
C ILE A 81 11.28 -0.47 -1.11
N GLY A 82 10.07 -0.88 -0.74
CA GLY A 82 9.83 -1.64 0.49
C GLY A 82 10.48 -3.04 0.48
N ALA A 83 10.56 -3.71 -0.66
CA ALA A 83 11.23 -5.00 -0.80
C ALA A 83 12.76 -4.85 -0.77
N ALA A 84 13.28 -3.74 -1.29
CA ALA A 84 14.70 -3.38 -1.23
C ALA A 84 15.22 -3.05 0.19
N MET A 85 14.39 -3.16 1.22
CA MET A 85 14.83 -3.02 2.62
C MET A 85 15.92 -4.01 3.03
N GLN A 86 16.11 -5.11 2.30
CA GLN A 86 17.20 -6.06 2.55
C GLN A 86 18.57 -5.56 2.06
N THR A 87 18.64 -4.39 1.42
CA THR A 87 19.86 -3.90 0.75
C THR A 87 20.41 -2.58 1.30
N ASP A 88 20.11 -2.24 2.56
CA ASP A 88 20.63 -1.03 3.24
C ASP A 88 20.44 0.27 2.44
N PHE A 89 19.38 0.33 1.63
CA PHE A 89 19.19 1.38 0.61
C PHE A 89 19.21 2.80 1.19
N PHE A 90 18.75 2.97 2.43
CA PHE A 90 18.72 4.25 3.13
C PHE A 90 19.78 4.39 4.25
N GLU A 91 20.68 3.40 4.43
CA GLU A 91 21.62 3.37 5.56
C GLU A 91 22.56 4.58 5.57
N ASN A 92 23.00 5.03 4.38
CA ASN A 92 23.88 6.20 4.24
C ASN A 92 23.15 7.55 4.45
N VAL A 93 21.82 7.55 4.60
CA VAL A 93 21.03 8.76 4.83
C VAL A 93 20.95 9.03 6.32
N LYS A 94 21.95 9.75 6.83
CA LYS A 94 22.05 10.10 8.26
C LYS A 94 20.79 10.80 8.78
N TYR A 95 20.39 10.46 10.01
CA TYR A 95 19.25 10.99 10.76
C TYR A 95 17.85 10.61 10.26
N ILE A 96 17.63 10.47 8.95
CA ILE A 96 16.28 10.27 8.39
C ILE A 96 16.09 8.96 7.61
N GLY A 97 17.17 8.22 7.33
CA GLY A 97 17.12 6.99 6.54
C GLY A 97 16.21 5.91 7.12
N THR A 98 16.29 5.69 8.44
CA THR A 98 15.46 4.68 9.14
C THR A 98 13.97 4.99 9.06
N TYR A 99 13.59 6.26 9.06
CA TYR A 99 12.20 6.70 8.91
C TYR A 99 11.70 6.44 7.49
N PHE A 100 12.46 6.83 6.47
CA PHE A 100 12.07 6.58 5.08
C PHE A 100 11.96 5.10 4.78
N GLN A 101 12.90 4.30 5.28
CA GLN A 101 12.87 2.85 5.15
C GLN A 101 11.60 2.26 5.77
N SER A 102 11.27 2.67 7.00
CA SER A 102 10.09 2.17 7.73
C SER A 102 8.77 2.63 7.09
N ILE A 103 8.70 3.88 6.62
CA ILE A 103 7.52 4.40 5.90
C ILE A 103 7.30 3.63 4.60
N ALA A 104 8.35 3.45 3.80
CA ALA A 104 8.26 2.69 2.55
C ALA A 104 7.82 1.25 2.81
N ALA A 105 8.32 0.62 3.88
CA ALA A 105 7.89 -0.71 4.33
C ALA A 105 6.38 -0.80 4.57
N MET A 106 5.86 0.09 5.43
CA MET A 106 4.45 0.06 5.82
C MET A 106 3.53 0.41 4.65
N LEU A 107 3.96 1.35 3.79
CA LEU A 107 3.24 1.67 2.57
C LEU A 107 3.24 0.51 1.58
N ALA A 108 4.34 -0.22 1.44
CA ALA A 108 4.41 -1.42 0.62
C ALA A 108 3.48 -2.54 1.12
N VAL A 109 3.44 -2.76 2.45
CA VAL A 109 2.51 -3.73 3.07
C VAL A 109 1.05 -3.39 2.76
N PHE A 110 0.70 -2.10 2.78
CA PHE A 110 -0.64 -1.64 2.41
C PHE A 110 -0.92 -1.73 0.90
N ALA A 111 0.03 -1.30 0.06
CA ALA A 111 -0.19 -1.18 -1.38
C ALA A 111 -0.13 -2.52 -2.12
N ALA A 112 0.69 -3.47 -1.66
CA ALA A 112 0.94 -4.73 -2.36
C ALA A 112 -0.34 -5.57 -2.57
N PRO A 113 -1.21 -5.80 -1.56
CA PRO A 113 -2.45 -6.56 -1.77
C PRO A 113 -3.40 -5.88 -2.76
N ALA A 114 -3.52 -4.54 -2.68
CA ALA A 114 -4.36 -3.78 -3.59
C ALA A 114 -3.85 -3.88 -5.04
N ALA A 115 -2.54 -3.74 -5.23
CA ALA A 115 -1.88 -3.87 -6.52
C ALA A 115 -2.01 -5.28 -7.08
N GLY A 116 -1.85 -6.33 -6.27
CA GLY A 116 -2.02 -7.71 -6.69
C GLY A 116 -3.42 -7.99 -7.26
N ILE A 117 -4.47 -7.55 -6.57
CA ILE A 117 -5.86 -7.70 -7.04
C ILE A 117 -6.07 -6.95 -8.36
N LEU A 118 -5.59 -5.72 -8.46
CA LEU A 118 -5.75 -4.91 -9.66
C LEU A 118 -4.90 -5.42 -10.84
N ALA A 119 -3.75 -6.03 -10.58
CA ALA A 119 -2.95 -6.70 -11.61
C ALA A 119 -3.71 -7.90 -12.20
N ILE A 120 -4.33 -8.73 -11.35
CA ILE A 120 -5.19 -9.84 -11.81
C ILE A 120 -6.32 -9.30 -12.71
N ARG A 121 -6.96 -8.20 -12.31
CA ARG A 121 -7.98 -7.55 -13.15
C ARG A 121 -7.44 -7.13 -14.50
N ALA A 122 -6.29 -6.47 -14.53
CA ALA A 122 -5.69 -5.97 -15.76
C ALA A 122 -5.38 -7.12 -16.72
N ILE A 123 -4.87 -8.25 -16.22
CA ILE A 123 -4.61 -9.47 -17.00
C ILE A 123 -5.92 -10.04 -17.57
N TRP A 124 -6.95 -10.14 -16.73
CA TRP A 124 -8.27 -10.64 -17.14
C TRP A 124 -8.94 -9.77 -18.19
N ASP A 125 -8.86 -8.44 -18.04
CA ASP A 125 -9.42 -7.49 -19.00
C ASP A 125 -8.66 -7.58 -20.34
N ALA A 126 -7.34 -7.75 -20.33
CA ALA A 126 -6.53 -7.92 -21.54
C ALA A 126 -6.87 -9.21 -22.32
N GLY A 127 -7.09 -10.33 -21.60
CA GLY A 127 -7.43 -11.62 -22.22
C GLY A 127 -8.87 -11.73 -22.75
N LYS A 128 -9.76 -10.78 -22.43
CA LYS A 128 -11.13 -10.72 -22.95
C LYS A 128 -11.29 -9.89 -24.21
N THR A 129 -10.28 -9.08 -24.53
CA THR A 129 -10.28 -8.18 -25.69
C THR A 129 -9.65 -8.81 -26.93
N GLU A 130 -9.30 -10.10 -26.87
CA GLU A 130 -9.12 -11.00 -28.02
C GLU A 130 -10.27 -12.01 -28.10
#